data_AF-A0A0U3AMN1-F1
#
_entry.id   AF-A0A0U3AMN1-F1
#
_cell.length_a   1.000
_cell.length_b   1.000
_cell.length_c   1.000
_cell.angle_alpha   90.00
_cell.angle_beta   90.00
_cell.angle_gamma   90.00
#
_symmetry.space_group_name_H-M   'P 1'
#
loop_
_entity.id
_entity.type
_entity.pdbx_description
1 polymer ?
#
loop_
_entity_poly.entity_id
_entity_poly.type
_entity_poly.pdbx_seq_one_letter_code
_entity_poly.pdbx_strand_id
1 'polypeptide(L)'
;MNANIQRFLELARVHPTTDYGNSTSVNAGNQAADSMRELALKFVESGRADDLLSLLSDRYAAPWVAYNLAEITQIPEEQKRHCISFIQHIADGSNIESVGAEIWLRERGYGDS
;
A
#
# COMPACT_ATOMS: atom_id res chain seq x y z
N MET A 1 -9.81 -16.91 8.42
CA MET A 1 -9.24 -15.71 7.78
C MET A 1 -10.01 -14.51 8.28
N ASN A 2 -9.33 -13.45 8.74
CA ASN A 2 -10.00 -12.26 9.26
C ASN A 2 -10.80 -11.56 8.14
N ALA A 3 -12.07 -11.20 8.39
CA ALA A 3 -12.93 -10.56 7.39
C ALA A 3 -12.32 -9.28 6.81
N ASN A 4 -11.59 -8.49 7.62
CA ASN A 4 -10.94 -7.27 7.17
C ASN A 4 -9.69 -7.55 6.32
N ILE A 5 -8.97 -8.65 6.56
CA ILE A 5 -7.86 -9.08 5.69
C ILE A 5 -8.40 -9.49 4.33
N GLN A 6 -9.45 -10.31 4.32
CA GLN A 6 -10.10 -10.72 3.07
C GLN A 6 -10.61 -9.49 2.30
N ARG A 7 -11.23 -8.54 3.00
CA ARG A 7 -11.68 -7.29 2.39
C ARG A 7 -10.52 -6.47 1.82
N PHE A 8 -9.40 -6.36 2.52
CA PHE A 8 -8.21 -5.67 2.02
C PHE A 8 -7.71 -6.29 0.72
N LEU A 9 -7.60 -7.63 0.66
CA LEU A 9 -7.18 -8.36 -0.54
C LEU A 9 -8.14 -8.15 -1.73
N GLU A 10 -9.44 -8.11 -1.48
CA GLU A 10 -10.44 -7.83 -2.51
C GLU A 10 -10.31 -6.41 -3.08
N LEU A 11 -10.09 -5.42 -2.21
CA LEU A 11 -9.89 -4.03 -2.62
C LEU A 11 -8.61 -3.86 -3.44
N ALA A 12 -7.51 -4.50 -3.01
CA ALA A 12 -6.24 -4.45 -3.74
C ALA A 12 -6.36 -4.98 -5.17
N ARG A 13 -7.24 -5.96 -5.41
CA ARG A 13 -7.48 -6.57 -6.73
C ARG A 13 -8.29 -5.69 -7.69
N VAL A 14 -8.84 -4.56 -7.23
CA VAL A 14 -9.51 -3.58 -8.11
C VAL A 14 -8.49 -2.89 -9.02
N HIS A 15 -7.31 -2.56 -8.51
CA HIS A 15 -6.33 -1.71 -9.19
C HIS A 15 -5.76 -2.26 -10.51
N PRO A 16 -5.43 -3.56 -10.64
CA PRO A 16 -5.02 -4.14 -11.91
C PRO A 16 -6.08 -4.03 -13.03
N THR A 17 -7.34 -3.80 -12.66
CA THR A 17 -8.48 -3.68 -13.59
C THR A 17 -8.93 -2.24 -13.81
N THR A 18 -8.24 -1.26 -13.20
CA THR A 18 -8.58 0.15 -13.36
C THR A 18 -8.29 0.61 -14.78
N ASP A 19 -9.33 1.08 -15.46
CA ASP A 19 -9.25 1.68 -16.78
C ASP A 19 -9.18 3.20 -16.62
N TYR A 20 -7.98 3.76 -16.81
CA TYR A 20 -7.74 5.20 -16.70
C TYR A 20 -8.45 6.04 -17.78
N GLY A 21 -8.97 5.41 -18.84
CA GLY A 21 -9.85 6.06 -19.81
C GLY A 21 -11.32 6.14 -19.35
N ASN A 22 -11.68 5.46 -18.25
CA ASN A 22 -13.05 5.36 -17.75
C ASN A 22 -13.18 5.94 -16.34
N SER A 23 -13.87 7.07 -16.22
CA SER A 23 -14.05 7.77 -14.94
C SER A 23 -14.75 6.93 -13.86
N THR A 24 -15.66 6.04 -14.23
CA THR A 24 -16.30 5.12 -13.28
C THR A 24 -15.29 4.11 -12.72
N SER A 25 -14.42 3.57 -13.58
CA SER A 25 -13.36 2.64 -13.17
C SER A 25 -12.32 3.32 -12.28
N VAL A 26 -11.91 4.54 -12.62
CA VAL A 26 -11.03 5.38 -11.79
C VAL A 26 -11.66 5.66 -10.43
N ASN A 27 -12.94 6.02 -10.38
CA ASN A 27 -13.64 6.27 -9.11
C ASN A 27 -13.69 5.01 -8.23
N ALA A 28 -13.90 3.83 -8.82
CA ALA A 28 -13.86 2.57 -8.08
C ALA A 28 -12.46 2.27 -7.52
N GLY A 29 -11.41 2.53 -8.30
CA GLY A 29 -10.02 2.41 -7.84
C GLY A 29 -9.72 3.38 -6.68
N ASN A 30 -10.15 4.63 -6.78
CA ASN A 30 -9.96 5.63 -5.71
C ASN A 30 -10.69 5.22 -4.43
N GLN A 31 -11.95 4.80 -4.52
CA GLN A 31 -12.70 4.29 -3.37
C GLN A 31 -12.04 3.07 -2.73
N ALA A 32 -11.44 2.20 -3.55
CA ALA A 32 -10.71 1.04 -3.05
C ALA A 32 -9.47 1.46 -2.27
N ALA A 33 -8.69 2.41 -2.78
CA ALA A 33 -7.52 2.97 -2.09
C ALA A 33 -7.90 3.62 -0.75
N ASP A 34 -8.94 4.46 -0.74
CA ASP A 34 -9.44 5.12 0.48
C ASP A 34 -9.89 4.07 1.52
N SER A 35 -10.63 3.06 1.09
CA SER A 35 -11.09 1.97 1.97
C SER A 35 -9.93 1.15 2.53
N MET A 36 -8.88 0.89 1.74
CA MET A 36 -7.69 0.19 2.22
C MET A 36 -6.93 1.02 3.27
N ARG A 37 -6.84 2.34 3.08
CA ARG A 37 -6.24 3.25 4.06
C ARG A 37 -7.00 3.23 5.39
N GLU A 38 -8.33 3.29 5.35
CA GLU A 38 -9.16 3.19 6.55
C GLU A 38 -8.99 1.84 7.28
N LEU A 39 -8.90 0.74 6.52
CA LEU A 39 -8.62 -0.58 7.09
C LEU A 39 -7.24 -0.59 7.75
N ALA A 40 -6.22 -0.08 7.09
CA ALA A 40 -4.86 0.00 7.63
C ALA A 40 -4.81 0.73 8.98
N LEU A 41 -5.47 1.88 9.07
CA LEU A 41 -5.61 2.63 10.32
C LEU A 41 -6.28 1.78 11.41
N LYS A 42 -7.40 1.11 11.11
CA LYS A 42 -8.10 0.24 12.08
C LYS A 42 -7.22 -0.91 12.58
N PHE A 43 -6.41 -1.51 11.70
CA PHE A 43 -5.47 -2.57 12.08
C PHE A 43 -4.40 -2.02 13.04
N VAL A 44 -3.84 -0.86 12.74
CA VAL A 44 -2.83 -0.23 13.62
C VAL A 44 -3.42 0.16 14.97
N GLU A 45 -4.58 0.82 14.98
CA GLU A 45 -5.30 1.22 16.21
C GLU A 45 -5.66 0.02 17.09
N SER A 46 -5.88 -1.15 16.48
CA SER A 46 -6.18 -2.40 17.19
C SER A 46 -4.91 -3.19 17.59
N GLY A 47 -3.70 -2.66 17.36
CA GLY A 47 -2.45 -3.36 17.64
C GLY A 47 -2.19 -4.57 16.74
N ARG A 48 -2.74 -4.57 15.53
CA ARG A 48 -2.72 -5.68 14.57
C ARG A 48 -2.05 -5.33 13.24
N ALA A 49 -1.09 -4.40 13.27
CA ALA A 49 -0.32 -4.03 12.08
C ALA A 49 0.39 -5.23 11.43
N ASP A 50 0.85 -6.20 12.25
CA ASP A 50 1.51 -7.43 11.76
C ASP A 50 0.62 -8.28 10.86
N ASP A 51 -0.70 -8.25 11.05
CA ASP A 51 -1.63 -8.97 10.19
C ASP A 51 -1.60 -8.42 8.76
N LEU A 52 -1.42 -7.10 8.59
CA LEU A 52 -1.26 -6.49 7.27
C LEU A 52 0.14 -6.72 6.71
N LEU A 53 1.20 -6.64 7.54
CA LEU A 53 2.56 -6.95 7.10
C LEU A 53 2.69 -8.37 6.54
N SER A 54 1.90 -9.32 7.05
CA SER A 54 1.84 -10.68 6.51
C SER A 54 1.39 -10.75 5.05
N LEU A 55 0.74 -9.70 4.53
CA LEU A 55 0.29 -9.60 3.14
C LEU A 55 1.36 -9.03 2.19
N LEU A 56 2.56 -8.69 2.67
CA LEU A 56 3.67 -8.23 1.80
C LEU A 56 4.13 -9.28 0.77
N SER A 57 3.69 -10.54 0.90
CA SER A 57 3.90 -11.57 -0.11
C SER A 57 2.79 -11.66 -1.18
N ASP A 58 1.66 -10.97 -1.01
CA ASP A 58 0.58 -10.96 -1.99
C ASP A 58 0.86 -9.91 -3.09
N ARG A 59 0.96 -10.35 -4.34
CA ARG A 59 1.35 -9.51 -5.48
C ARG A 59 0.48 -8.27 -5.69
N TYR A 60 -0.78 -8.26 -5.24
CA TYR A 60 -1.67 -7.14 -5.44
C TYR A 60 -1.74 -6.28 -4.18
N ALA A 61 -1.78 -6.89 -2.99
CA ALA A 61 -1.90 -6.15 -1.74
C ALA A 61 -0.58 -5.57 -1.23
N ALA A 62 0.57 -6.19 -1.56
CA ALA A 62 1.86 -5.81 -0.97
C ALA A 62 2.22 -4.32 -1.17
N PRO A 63 2.10 -3.72 -2.38
CA PRO A 63 2.36 -2.29 -2.53
C PRO A 63 1.45 -1.43 -1.64
N TRP A 64 0.15 -1.77 -1.56
CA TRP A 64 -0.82 -1.03 -0.74
C TRP A 64 -0.54 -1.15 0.75
N VAL A 65 -0.11 -2.31 1.22
CA VAL A 65 0.34 -2.49 2.61
C VAL A 65 1.53 -1.59 2.88
N ALA A 66 2.55 -1.64 2.02
CA ALA A 66 3.78 -0.89 2.19
C ALA A 66 3.50 0.63 2.26
N TYR A 67 2.75 1.17 1.29
CA TYR A 67 2.41 2.59 1.29
C TYR A 67 1.55 3.00 2.49
N ASN A 68 0.48 2.25 2.80
CA ASN A 68 -0.42 2.64 3.89
C ASN A 68 0.28 2.59 5.26
N LEU A 69 1.05 1.54 5.53
CA LEU A 69 1.74 1.41 6.82
C LEU A 69 2.89 2.40 6.95
N ALA A 70 3.65 2.68 5.89
CA ALA A 70 4.75 3.65 5.93
C ALA A 70 4.28 5.09 6.27
N GLU A 71 3.02 5.42 5.99
CA GLU A 71 2.39 6.72 6.28
C GLU A 71 1.83 6.84 7.71
N ILE A 72 1.65 5.71 8.41
CA ILE A 72 1.03 5.72 9.74
C ILE A 72 2.11 5.97 10.79
N THR A 73 1.94 6.99 11.63
CA THR A 73 2.95 7.40 12.62
C THR A 73 2.95 6.51 13.87
N GLN A 74 1.88 5.76 14.10
CA GLN A 74 1.71 4.92 15.29
C GLN A 74 2.37 3.53 15.18
N ILE A 75 2.92 3.14 14.03
CA ILE A 75 3.60 1.84 13.90
C ILE A 75 5.05 1.92 14.39
N PRO A 76 5.62 0.81 14.90
CA PRO A 76 7.05 0.73 15.22
C PRO A 76 7.95 1.11 14.04
N GLU A 77 9.03 1.83 14.34
CA GLU A 77 10.02 2.25 13.33
C GLU A 77 10.61 1.07 12.53
N GLU A 78 10.71 -0.12 13.14
CA GLU A 78 11.15 -1.33 12.43
C GLU A 78 10.18 -1.75 11.33
N GLN A 79 8.87 -1.78 11.63
CA GLN A 79 7.83 -2.09 10.65
C GLN A 79 7.79 -1.04 9.55
N LYS A 80 7.92 0.24 9.92
CA LYS A 80 7.98 1.35 8.97
C LYS A 80 9.17 1.22 8.02
N ARG A 81 10.37 0.93 8.53
CA ARG A 81 11.57 0.68 7.71
C ARG A 81 11.38 -0.51 6.77
N HIS A 82 10.73 -1.58 7.24
CA HIS A 82 10.43 -2.73 6.38
C HIS A 82 9.51 -2.33 5.21
N CYS A 83 8.46 -1.55 5.45
CA CYS A 83 7.61 -1.02 4.39
C CYS A 83 8.37 -0.09 3.42
N ILE A 84 9.19 0.82 3.94
CA ILE A 84 10.01 1.72 3.09
C ILE A 84 10.99 0.92 2.23
N SER A 85 11.66 -0.09 2.79
CA SER A 85 12.55 -0.97 2.04
C SER A 85 11.83 -1.72 0.93
N PHE A 86 10.57 -2.14 1.16
CA PHE A 86 9.74 -2.72 0.11
C PHE A 86 9.43 -1.70 -0.99
N ILE A 87 9.11 -0.45 -0.65
CA ILE A 87 8.86 0.62 -1.63
C ILE A 87 10.13 0.93 -2.44
N GLN A 88 11.30 0.93 -1.82
CA GLN A 88 12.59 1.03 -2.53
C GLN A 88 12.76 -0.11 -3.55
N HIS A 89 12.41 -1.34 -3.18
CA HIS A 89 12.44 -2.46 -4.12
C HIS A 89 11.47 -2.28 -5.31
N ILE A 90 10.29 -1.67 -5.11
CA ILE A 90 9.38 -1.32 -6.22
C ILE A 90 10.04 -0.26 -7.12
N ALA A 91 10.69 0.74 -6.52
CA ALA A 91 11.37 1.83 -7.23
C ALA A 91 12.51 1.32 -8.13
N ASP A 92 13.19 0.24 -7.77
CA ASP A 92 14.24 -0.39 -8.60
C ASP A 92 13.72 -1.04 -9.90
N GLY A 93 12.39 -1.14 -10.07
CA GLY A 93 11.80 -1.69 -11.28
C GLY A 93 11.83 -0.72 -12.47
N SER A 94 11.27 -1.16 -13.60
CA SER A 94 11.24 -0.39 -14.86
C SER A 94 9.83 -0.09 -15.36
N ASN A 95 8.82 -0.20 -14.49
CA ASN A 95 7.41 -0.04 -14.87
C ASN A 95 6.85 1.29 -14.32
N ILE A 96 5.57 1.58 -14.60
CA ILE A 96 4.92 2.80 -14.13
C ILE A 96 4.82 2.87 -12.59
N GLU A 97 4.74 1.73 -11.92
CA GLU A 97 4.68 1.64 -10.46
C GLU A 97 6.03 2.05 -9.84
N SER A 98 7.14 1.71 -10.50
CA SER A 98 8.50 2.12 -10.10
C SER A 98 8.65 3.64 -10.11
N VAL A 99 8.17 4.32 -11.14
CA VAL A 99 8.16 5.80 -11.19
C VAL A 99 7.35 6.39 -10.04
N GLY A 100 6.18 5.82 -9.73
CA GLY A 100 5.38 6.24 -8.59
C GLY A 100 6.10 6.07 -7.25
N ALA A 101 6.80 4.94 -7.07
CA ALA A 101 7.58 4.66 -5.88
C ALA A 101 8.76 5.63 -5.71
N GLU A 102 9.52 5.90 -6.77
CA GLU A 102 10.62 6.88 -6.76
C GLU A 102 10.15 8.29 -6.34
N ILE A 103 9.03 8.74 -6.90
CA ILE A 103 8.43 10.04 -6.55
C ILE A 103 8.04 10.03 -5.07
N TRP A 104 7.34 8.99 -4.62
CA TRP A 104 6.89 8.86 -3.24
C TRP A 104 8.07 8.93 -2.25
N LEU A 105 9.17 8.21 -2.54
CA LEU A 105 10.39 8.18 -1.71
C LEU A 105 11.04 9.56 -1.65
N ARG A 106 11.21 10.22 -2.80
CA ARG A 106 11.85 11.53 -2.91
C ARG A 106 11.11 12.60 -2.12
N GLU A 107 9.78 12.66 -2.25
CA GLU A 107 8.93 13.62 -1.53
C GLU A 107 9.01 13.49 0.00
N ARG A 108 9.42 12.31 0.49
CA ARG A 108 9.51 11.99 1.92
C ARG A 108 10.94 11.95 2.44
N GLY A 109 11.93 12.30 1.62
CA GLY A 109 13.34 12.29 2.00
C GLY A 109 13.96 10.90 2.09
N TYR A 110 13.38 9.91 1.42
CA TYR A 110 13.91 8.54 1.29
C TYR A 110 14.49 8.23 -0.09
N GLY A 111 14.41 9.17 -1.03
CA GLY A 111 15.03 9.04 -2.35
C GLY A 111 16.52 9.33 -2.28
N ASP A 112 17.31 8.63 -3.08
CA ASP A 112 18.73 8.94 -3.25
C ASP A 112 18.88 10.36 -3.81
N SER A 113 19.85 11.10 -3.26
CA SER A 113 20.23 12.45 -3.70
C SER A 113 21.01 12.43 -5.00
#